data_AF-A0A943HSD5-F1
#
_entry.id   AF-A0A943HSD5-F1
#
_cell.length_a   1.000
_cell.length_b   1.000
_cell.length_c   1.000
_cell.angle_alpha   90.00
_cell.angle_beta   90.00
_cell.angle_gamma   90.00
#
_symmetry.space_group_name_H-M   'P 1'
#
loop_
_entity.id
_entity.type
_entity.pdbx_description
1 polymer ?
#
loop_
_entity_poly.entity_id
_entity_poly.type
_entity_poly.pdbx_seq_one_letter_code
_entity_poly.pdbx_strand_id
1 'polypeptide(L)' 'MDTKALRQKILDLAIHGKLVPQDPNDEPASVLLERIKAEKERLIKEGKIKRSKKSAKTSDTPHYQNVPFEVP' A
#
# COMPACT_ATOMS: atom_id res chain seq x y z
N MET A 1 -14.24 -16.98 -28.31
CA MET A 1 -13.78 -16.01 -27.29
C MET A 1 -13.00 -16.79 -26.25
N ASP A 2 -11.70 -16.53 -26.09
CA ASP A 2 -10.91 -17.17 -25.03
C ASP A 2 -11.27 -16.54 -23.68
N THR A 3 -12.14 -17.23 -22.93
CA THR A 3 -12.65 -16.76 -21.64
C THR A 3 -11.60 -16.83 -20.54
N LYS A 4 -10.56 -17.66 -20.68
CA LYS A 4 -9.46 -17.77 -19.72
C LYS A 4 -8.58 -16.52 -19.76
N ALA A 5 -8.21 -16.07 -20.96
CA ALA A 5 -7.44 -14.84 -21.14
C ALA A 5 -8.20 -13.61 -20.61
N LEU A 6 -9.51 -13.54 -20.82
CA LEU A 6 -10.34 -12.46 -20.29
C LEU A 6 -10.37 -12.43 -18.76
N ARG A 7 -10.57 -13.58 -18.11
CA ARG A 7 -10.57 -13.70 -16.64
C ARG A 7 -9.23 -13.29 -16.05
N GLN A 8 -8.12 -13.74 -16.65
CA GLN A 8 -6.78 -13.36 -16.20
C GLN A 8 -6.59 -11.84 -16.27
N LYS A 9 -6.98 -11.21 -17.38
CA LYS A 9 -6.87 -9.76 -17.55
C LYS A 9 -7.71 -8.98 -16.53
N ILE A 10 -8.92 -9.45 -16.22
CA ILE A 10 -9.78 -8.83 -15.19
C ILE A 10 -9.14 -8.95 -13.81
N LEU A 11 -8.60 -10.13 -13.48
CA LEU A 11 -7.90 -10.36 -12.20
C LEU A 11 -6.68 -9.46 -12.06
N ASP A 12 -5.86 -9.33 -13.10
CA ASP A 12 -4.69 -8.46 -13.09
C ASP A 12 -5.09 -7.00 -12.85
N LEU A 13 -6.14 -6.52 -13.53
CA LEU A 13 -6.67 -5.16 -13.33
C LEU A 13 -7.23 -4.97 -11.91
N ALA A 14 -7.87 -6.00 -11.34
CA ALA A 14 -8.40 -5.98 -9.97
C ALA A 14 -7.27 -5.84 -8.94
N ILE A 15 -6.20 -6.62 -9.08
CA ILE A 15 -5.03 -6.58 -8.20
C ILE A 15 -4.37 -5.20 -8.24
N HIS A 16 -4.32 -4.57 -9.42
CA HIS A 16 -3.79 -3.22 -9.58
C HIS A 16 -4.77 -2.10 -9.17
N GLY A 17 -6.01 -2.43 -8.77
CA GLY A 17 -7.03 -1.43 -8.41
C GLY A 17 -7.59 -0.63 -9.60
N LYS A 18 -7.40 -1.12 -10.83
CA LYS A 18 -7.74 -0.41 -12.09
C LYS A 18 -9.14 -0.75 -12.65
N LEU A 19 -9.97 -1.45 -11.88
CA LEU A 19 -11.34 -1.79 -12.29
C LEU A 19 -12.30 -0.59 -12.25
N VAL A 20 -11.91 0.49 -11.59
CA VAL A 20 -12.68 1.73 -11.47
C VAL A 20 -11.86 2.88 -12.08
N PRO A 21 -12.50 3.84 -12.78
CA PRO A 21 -11.81 5.03 -13.28
C PRO A 21 -11.00 5.71 -12.19
N GLN A 22 -9.76 6.06 -12.51
CA GLN A 22 -8.88 6.80 -11.61
C GLN A 22 -9.00 8.29 -11.95
N ASP A 23 -9.01 9.16 -10.95
CA ASP A 23 -8.95 10.61 -11.19
C ASP A 23 -7.47 11.01 -11.34
N PRO A 24 -7.05 11.57 -12.49
CA PRO A 24 -5.68 12.04 -12.66
C PRO A 24 -5.32 13.22 -11.72
N ASN A 25 -6.32 13.87 -11.12
CA ASN A 25 -6.13 14.93 -10.13
C ASN A 25 -6.05 14.39 -8.70
N ASP A 26 -6.19 13.07 -8.49
CA ASP A 26 -6.01 12.47 -7.17
C ASP A 26 -4.62 12.77 -6.63
N GLU A 27 -4.58 13.20 -5.38
CA GLU A 27 -3.34 13.52 -4.70
C GLU A 27 -2.46 12.26 -4.58
N PRO A 28 -1.18 12.30 -4.99
CA PRO A 28 -0.30 11.16 -4.78
C PRO A 28 -0.08 10.94 -3.29
N ALA A 29 -0.02 9.67 -2.88
CA ALA A 29 0.16 9.30 -1.47
C ALA A 29 1.40 9.95 -0.82
N SER A 30 2.42 10.32 -1.61
CA SER A 30 3.61 11.04 -1.14
C SER A 30 3.28 12.35 -0.41
N VAL A 31 2.33 13.13 -0.92
CA VAL A 31 2.00 14.44 -0.35
C VAL A 31 1.26 14.28 0.99
N LEU A 32 0.39 13.28 1.11
CA LEU A 32 -0.19 12.90 2.41
C LEU A 32 0.89 12.43 3.40
N LEU A 33 1.84 11.61 2.95
CA LEU A 33 2.94 11.13 3.79
C LEU A 33 3.84 12.27 4.29
N GLU A 34 4.08 13.29 3.48
CA GLU A 34 4.81 14.50 3.89
C GLU A 34 4.06 15.27 4.97
N ARG A 35 2.75 15.49 4.79
CA ARG A 35 1.90 16.14 5.81
C ARG A 35 1.89 15.38 7.13
N ILE A 36 1.79 14.05 7.07
CA ILE A 36 1.87 13.19 8.26
C ILE A 36 3.24 13.30 8.95
N LYS A 37 4.34 13.35 8.19
CA LYS A 37 5.69 13.51 8.77
C LYS A 37 5.83 14.85 9.50
N ALA A 38 5.43 15.95 8.86
CA ALA A 38 5.49 17.29 9.44
C ALA A 38 4.64 17.39 10.72
N GLU A 39 3.41 16.86 10.69
CA GLU A 39 2.52 16.84 11.85
C GLU A 39 3.09 15.99 12.99
N LYS A 40 3.66 14.82 12.69
CA LYS A 40 4.35 14.00 13.69
C LYS A 40 5.51 14.75 14.34
N GLU A 41 6.32 15.47 13.56
CA GLU A 41 7.42 16.26 14.11
C GLU A 41 6.93 17.36 15.05
N ARG A 42 5.84 18.05 14.70
CA ARG A 42 5.19 19.03 15.56
C ARG A 42 4.73 18.40 16.88
N LEU A 43 4.00 17.29 16.83
CA LEU A 43 3.50 16.59 18.02
C LEU A 43 4.63 16.02 18.90
N ILE A 44 5.76 15.62 18.30
CA ILE A 44 6.96 15.22 19.04
C ILE A 44 7.54 16.43 19.78
N LYS A 45 7.63 17.59 19.12
CA LYS A 45 8.13 18.83 19.73
C LYS A 45 7.23 19.31 20.87
N GLU A 46 5.91 19.13 20.73
CA GLU A 46 4.91 19.42 21.76
C GLU A 46 4.88 18.37 22.90
N GLY A 47 5.64 17.27 22.78
CA GLY A 47 5.68 16.20 23.78
C GLY A 47 4.43 15.31 23.83
N LYS A 48 3.49 15.49 22.90
CA LYS A 48 2.22 14.72 22.83
C LYS A 48 2.43 13.28 22.36
N ILE A 49 3.46 13.06 21.53
CA ILE A 49 3.82 11.72 21.06
C ILE A 49 5.32 11.48 21.22
N LYS A 50 5.71 10.22 21.52
CA LYS A 50 7.11 9.82 21.55
C LYS A 50 7.62 9.58 20.14
N ARG A 51 8.86 9.99 19.86
CA ARG A 51 9.53 9.65 18.60
C ARG A 51 9.62 8.13 18.49
N SER A 52 9.07 7.58 17.41
CA SER A 52 9.19 6.15 17.13
C SER A 52 10.67 5.77 17.03
N LYS A 53 11.10 4.76 17.78
CA LYS A 53 12.41 4.14 17.55
C LYS A 53 12.38 3.55 16.14
N LYS A 54 13.46 3.69 15.37
CA LYS A 54 13.63 2.93 14.13
C LYS A 54 13.57 1.46 14.53
N SER A 55 12.44 0.79 14.29
CA SER A 55 12.37 -0.66 14.46
C SER A 55 13.43 -1.26 13.53
N ALA A 56 14.14 -2.28 14.03
CA ALA A 56 15.05 -3.05 13.21
C ALA A 56 14.34 -3.43 11.91
N LYS A 57 15.06 -3.41 10.78
CA LYS A 57 14.54 -3.80 9.48
C LYS A 57 13.73 -5.08 9.67
N THR A 58 12.41 -5.01 9.52
CA THR A 58 11.62 -6.23 9.35
C THR A 58 12.22 -6.85 8.11
N SER A 59 12.89 -7.99 8.26
CA SER A 59 13.45 -8.69 7.11
C SER A 59 12.33 -8.83 6.08
N ASP A 60 12.61 -8.54 4.80
CA ASP A 60 11.68 -8.77 3.70
C ASP A 60 11.33 -10.27 3.51
N THR A 61 11.67 -11.12 4.48
CA THR A 61 11.22 -12.51 4.57
C THR A 61 9.69 -12.50 4.61
N PRO A 62 9.01 -12.89 3.52
CA PRO A 62 7.56 -12.96 3.52
C PRO A 62 7.17 -13.98 4.59
N HIS A 63 6.32 -13.59 5.54
CA HIS A 63 5.78 -14.53 6.53
C HIS A 63 5.02 -15.70 5.87
N TYR A 64 4.69 -15.52 4.59
CA TYR A 64 4.03 -16.46 3.69
C TYR A 64 5.02 -16.99 2.64
N GLN A 65 6.11 -17.64 3.04
CA GLN A 65 6.78 -18.56 2.13
C GLN A 65 5.95 -19.84 2.09
N ASN A 66 5.26 -20.07 0.96
CA ASN A 66 4.59 -21.33 0.60
C ASN A 66 3.17 -21.56 1.12
N VAL A 67 2.31 -20.55 1.15
CA VAL A 67 0.86 -20.83 1.11
C VAL A 67 0.41 -20.81 -0.36
N PRO A 68 -0.08 -21.93 -0.92
CA PRO A 68 -0.75 -21.91 -2.21
C PRO A 68 -1.98 -21.00 -2.07
N PHE A 69 -1.98 -19.85 -2.73
CA PHE A 69 -3.19 -19.05 -2.84
C PHE A 69 -4.09 -19.74 -3.85
N GLU A 70 -4.98 -20.60 -3.38
CA GLU A 70 -6.04 -21.16 -4.23
C GLU A 70 -7.02 -20.03 -4.58
N VAL A 71 -6.91 -19.54 -5.81
CA VAL A 71 -7.91 -18.67 -6.42
C VAL A 71 -9.11 -19.57 -6.78
N PRO A 72 -10.33 -19.31 -6.27
CA PRO A 72 -11.53 -20.03 -6.69
C PRO A 72 -11.84 -19.92 -8.19
#